data_AF-A0AAD7P080-F1
#
_entry.id   AF-A0AAD7P080-F1
#
_cell.length_a   1.000
_cell.length_b   1.000
_cell.length_c   1.000
_cell.angle_alpha   90.00
_cell.angle_beta   90.00
_cell.angle_gamma   90.00
#
_symmetry.space_group_name_H-M   'P 1'
#
loop_
_entity.id
_entity.type
_entity.pdbx_description
1 polymer ?
#
loop_
_entity_poly.entity_id
_entity_poly.type
_entity_poly.pdbx_seq_one_letter_code
_entity_poly.pdbx_strand_id
1 'polypeptide(L)'
;LTTNFSSCSDEVAYAFIGKLDEFKNTQHYVAALLERGVRVLIYVGTYDWICNWVGNERWTLAMEWSGQDEFSRQQLKPWGTEETNSRIGLTRSAMGLTFATIEGAGHMAPYDKPKESLELVKRWLGDGFF
;
A
#
# COMPACT_ATOMS: atom_id res chain seq x y z
N LEU A 1 2.22 36.87 -7.25
CA LEU A 1 1.72 35.77 -6.40
C LEU A 1 2.93 35.15 -5.70
N THR A 2 3.32 35.70 -4.56
CA THR A 2 4.39 35.15 -3.70
C THR A 2 3.73 34.67 -2.43
N THR A 3 3.03 33.55 -2.51
CA THR A 3 2.49 32.87 -1.33
C THR A 3 3.62 32.13 -0.62
N ASN A 4 3.74 32.31 0.69
CA ASN A 4 4.67 31.56 1.54
C ASN A 4 4.13 30.13 1.73
N PHE A 5 4.38 29.28 0.74
CA PHE A 5 3.97 27.88 0.77
C PHE A 5 5.02 27.03 1.52
N SER A 6 4.54 26.08 2.32
CA SER A 6 5.35 25.02 2.94
C SER A 6 4.68 23.69 2.68
N SER A 7 5.47 22.63 2.43
CA SER A 7 4.96 21.29 2.11
C SER A 7 4.32 20.59 3.31
N CYS A 8 4.74 20.92 4.53
CA CYS A 8 4.24 20.36 5.79
C CYS A 8 4.10 21.47 6.85
N SER A 9 3.26 21.23 7.87
CA SER A 9 3.06 22.13 9.01
C SER A 9 3.40 21.42 10.31
N ASP A 10 4.43 21.90 11.00
CA ASP A 10 4.88 21.37 12.29
C ASP A 10 3.82 21.54 13.38
N GLU A 11 3.07 22.65 13.35
CA GLU A 11 1.98 22.91 14.30
C GLU A 11 0.92 21.80 14.25
N VAL A 12 0.52 21.42 13.03
CA VAL A 12 -0.45 20.34 12.83
C VAL A 12 0.15 19.00 13.29
N ALA A 13 1.40 18.71 12.94
CA ALA A 13 2.07 17.48 13.36
C ALA A 13 2.12 17.35 14.90
N TYR A 14 2.55 18.41 15.61
CA TYR A 14 2.62 18.40 17.07
C TYR A 14 1.24 18.30 17.73
N ALA A 15 0.19 18.85 17.13
CA ALA A 15 -1.17 18.69 17.65
C ALA A 15 -1.61 17.21 17.63
N PHE A 16 -1.33 16.47 16.55
CA PHE A 16 -1.63 15.03 16.46
C PHE A 16 -0.75 14.19 17.40
N ILE A 17 0.55 14.49 17.49
CA ILE A 17 1.47 13.82 18.43
C ILE A 17 1.00 14.02 19.87
N GLY A 18 0.62 15.26 20.25
CA GLY A 18 0.11 15.57 21.59
C GLY A 18 -1.21 14.88 21.95
N LYS A 19 -1.90 14.29 20.96
CA LYS A 19 -3.11 13.46 21.15
C LYS A 19 -2.85 11.96 20.99
N LEU A 20 -1.59 11.57 20.80
CA LEU A 20 -1.15 10.18 20.60
C LEU A 20 -1.87 9.51 19.42
N ASP A 21 -2.27 10.29 18.41
CA ASP A 21 -3.02 9.78 17.26
C ASP A 21 -2.22 8.75 16.45
N GLU A 22 -0.89 8.89 16.41
CA GLU A 22 0.02 7.96 15.71
C GLU A 22 -0.06 6.52 16.22
N PHE A 23 -0.51 6.31 17.47
CA PHE A 23 -0.60 4.99 18.09
C PHE A 23 -1.99 4.36 17.99
N LYS A 24 -2.95 5.02 17.33
CA LYS A 24 -4.29 4.49 17.16
C LYS A 24 -4.31 3.44 16.06
N ASN A 25 -4.88 2.28 16.38
CA ASN A 25 -5.08 1.19 15.44
C ASN A 25 -6.08 1.58 14.33
N THR A 26 -5.64 1.54 13.07
CA THR A 26 -6.46 1.91 11.90
C THR A 26 -6.82 0.73 11.00
N GLN A 27 -6.18 -0.43 11.18
CA GLN A 27 -6.43 -1.64 10.39
C GLN A 27 -7.90 -2.09 10.43
N HIS A 28 -8.60 -1.85 11.54
CA HIS A 28 -10.02 -2.19 11.67
C HIS A 28 -10.91 -1.42 10.68
N TYR A 29 -10.50 -0.21 10.27
CA TYR A 29 -11.22 0.55 9.25
C TYR A 29 -11.03 -0.07 7.85
N VAL A 30 -9.85 -0.62 7.58
CA VAL A 30 -9.57 -1.35 6.34
C VAL A 30 -10.42 -2.63 6.28
N ALA A 31 -10.47 -3.39 7.38
CA ALA A 31 -11.35 -4.55 7.50
C ALA A 31 -12.82 -4.17 7.24
N ALA A 32 -13.31 -3.11 7.87
CA ALA A 32 -14.69 -2.65 7.70
C ALA A 32 -15.03 -2.22 6.26
N LEU A 33 -14.05 -1.71 5.50
CA LEU A 33 -14.21 -1.41 4.07
C LEU A 33 -14.32 -2.69 3.24
N LEU A 34 -13.47 -3.68 3.52
CA LEU A 34 -13.50 -4.98 2.84
C LEU A 34 -14.83 -5.72 3.10
N GLU A 35 -15.36 -5.71 4.33
CA GLU A 35 -16.67 -6.30 4.65
C GLU A 35 -17.83 -5.65 3.88
N ARG A 36 -17.64 -4.42 3.39
CA ARG A 36 -18.63 -3.70 2.57
C ARG A 36 -18.39 -3.85 1.07
N GLY A 37 -17.47 -4.73 0.67
CA GLY A 37 -17.12 -4.97 -0.73
C GLY A 37 -16.27 -3.87 -1.37
N VAL A 38 -15.67 -2.97 -0.56
CA VAL A 38 -14.75 -1.95 -1.08
C VAL A 38 -13.39 -2.60 -1.29
N ARG A 39 -12.89 -2.59 -2.53
CA ARG A 39 -11.55 -3.09 -2.85
C ARG A 39 -10.48 -2.18 -2.24
N VAL A 40 -9.41 -2.77 -1.72
CA VAL A 40 -8.29 -2.05 -1.08
C VAL A 40 -6.98 -2.46 -1.72
N LEU A 41 -6.16 -1.47 -2.07
CA LEU A 41 -4.76 -1.65 -2.49
C LEU A 41 -3.84 -1.09 -1.40
N ILE A 42 -2.98 -1.93 -0.86
CA ILE A 42 -1.84 -1.54 -0.03
C ILE A 42 -0.59 -1.70 -0.90
N TYR A 43 0.10 -0.60 -1.22
CA TYR A 43 1.32 -0.66 -2.01
C TYR A 43 2.47 0.10 -1.34
N VAL A 44 3.70 -0.40 -1.55
CA VAL A 44 4.88 0.07 -0.82
C VAL A 44 6.16 -0.12 -1.63
N GLY A 45 7.06 0.86 -1.60
CA GLY A 45 8.39 0.74 -2.21
C GLY A 45 9.32 -0.13 -1.36
N THR A 46 10.12 -1.00 -2.00
CA THR A 46 11.00 -1.93 -1.26
C THR A 46 12.16 -1.26 -0.53
N TYR A 47 12.49 0.00 -0.85
CA TYR A 47 13.56 0.79 -0.23
C TYR A 47 13.05 1.79 0.81
N ASP A 48 11.74 1.81 1.10
CA ASP A 48 11.21 2.61 2.21
C ASP A 48 11.57 1.96 3.55
N TRP A 49 12.25 2.72 4.41
CA TRP A 49 12.56 2.31 5.78
C TRP A 49 11.44 2.67 6.76
N ILE A 50 10.83 3.85 6.61
CA ILE A 50 9.86 4.40 7.56
C ILE A 50 8.57 3.57 7.53
N CYS A 51 7.99 3.36 6.34
CA CYS A 51 6.80 2.55 6.14
C CYS A 51 7.14 1.25 5.39
N ASN A 52 8.12 0.51 5.90
CA ASN A 52 8.72 -0.63 5.19
C ASN A 52 7.73 -1.72 4.75
N TRP A 53 8.07 -2.40 3.66
CA TRP A 53 7.20 -3.39 3.03
C TRP A 53 6.97 -4.64 3.88
N VAL A 54 7.92 -5.03 4.73
CA VAL A 54 7.80 -6.19 5.63
C VAL A 54 6.74 -5.93 6.71
N GLY A 55 6.73 -4.73 7.28
CA GLY A 55 5.70 -4.29 8.23
C GLY A 55 4.33 -4.25 7.57
N ASN A 56 4.26 -3.73 6.34
CA ASN A 56 3.02 -3.71 5.56
C ASN A 56 2.47 -5.11 5.23
N GLU A 57 3.34 -6.03 4.83
CA GLU A 57 2.93 -7.43 4.62
C GLU A 57 2.42 -8.06 5.92
N ARG A 58 3.13 -7.86 7.04
CA ARG A 58 2.75 -8.49 8.31
C ARG A 58 1.41 -8.02 8.83
N TRP A 59 1.12 -6.71 8.79
CA TRP A 59 -0.17 -6.24 9.28
C TRP A 59 -1.32 -6.66 8.36
N THR A 60 -1.11 -6.72 7.05
CA THR A 60 -2.14 -7.21 6.11
C THR A 60 -2.47 -8.69 6.31
N LEU A 61 -1.48 -9.51 6.70
CA LEU A 61 -1.68 -10.92 7.08
C LEU A 61 -2.37 -11.06 8.46
N ALA A 62 -2.04 -10.19 9.40
CA ALA A 62 -2.57 -10.24 10.77
C ALA A 62 -3.95 -9.59 10.92
N MET A 63 -4.36 -8.76 9.96
CA MET A 63 -5.67 -8.08 9.99
C MET A 63 -6.79 -9.12 10.00
N GLU A 64 -7.70 -8.99 10.97
CA GLU A 64 -8.89 -9.83 11.10
C GLU A 64 -10.03 -9.30 10.22
N TRP A 65 -10.51 -10.13 9.30
CA TRP A 65 -11.64 -9.89 8.42
C TRP A 65 -12.08 -11.21 7.76
N SER A 66 -13.26 -11.23 7.13
CA SER A 66 -13.85 -12.44 6.55
C SER A 66 -12.99 -13.14 5.49
N GLY A 67 -12.12 -12.40 4.79
CA GLY A 67 -11.19 -12.94 3.79
C GLY A 67 -9.78 -13.26 4.30
N GLN A 68 -9.49 -13.12 5.60
CA GLN A 68 -8.14 -13.27 6.16
C GLN A 68 -7.48 -14.61 5.81
N ASP A 69 -8.20 -15.72 6.00
CA ASP A 69 -7.70 -17.06 5.74
C ASP A 69 -7.34 -17.26 4.27
N GLU A 70 -8.18 -16.76 3.36
CA GLU A 70 -7.96 -16.90 1.92
C GLU A 70 -6.77 -16.04 1.48
N PHE A 71 -6.68 -14.80 1.96
CA PHE A 71 -5.56 -13.91 1.70
C PHE A 71 -4.24 -14.50 2.22
N SER A 72 -4.23 -14.99 3.46
CA SER A 72 -3.01 -15.51 4.11
C SER A 72 -2.49 -16.80 3.47
N ARG A 73 -3.37 -17.60 2.84
CA ARG A 73 -2.97 -18.80 2.07
C ARG A 73 -2.31 -18.47 0.74
N GLN A 74 -2.53 -17.27 0.19
CA GLN A 74 -1.87 -16.86 -1.04
C GLN A 74 -0.38 -16.62 -0.79
N GLN A 75 0.47 -17.12 -1.69
CA GLN A 75 1.89 -16.79 -1.67
C GLN A 75 2.11 -15.40 -2.30
N LEU A 76 3.14 -14.69 -1.83
CA LEU A 76 3.66 -13.55 -2.57
C LEU A 76 4.21 -14.04 -3.92
N LYS A 77 3.67 -13.50 -5.00
CA LYS A 77 4.06 -13.85 -6.38
C LYS A 77 4.69 -12.65 -7.06
N PRO A 78 5.66 -12.84 -7.96
CA PRO A 78 6.15 -11.76 -8.80
C PRO A 78 5.02 -11.15 -9.64
N TRP A 79 5.04 -9.84 -9.81
CA TRP A 79 4.22 -9.15 -10.80
C TRP A 79 5.09 -8.26 -11.70
N GLY A 80 4.65 -8.10 -12.95
CA GLY A 80 5.32 -7.32 -13.99
C GLY A 80 4.53 -7.30 -15.29
N THR A 81 5.01 -6.60 -16.32
CA THR A 81 4.45 -6.66 -17.68
C THR A 81 5.25 -7.63 -18.54
N GLU A 82 4.59 -8.41 -19.41
CA GLU A 82 5.28 -9.18 -20.45
C GLU A 82 6.13 -8.25 -21.34
N GLU A 83 5.66 -7.03 -21.55
CA GLU A 83 6.29 -5.99 -22.37
C GLU A 83 7.67 -5.54 -21.87
N THR A 84 7.92 -5.59 -20.56
CA THR A 84 9.23 -5.22 -19.99
C THR A 84 10.11 -6.43 -19.72
N ASN A 85 9.55 -7.65 -19.79
CA ASN A 85 10.19 -8.91 -19.37
C ASN A 85 10.85 -8.79 -17.98
N SER A 86 10.38 -7.85 -17.15
CA SER A 86 11.04 -7.41 -15.93
C SER A 86 10.07 -7.48 -14.77
N ARG A 87 10.56 -8.07 -13.67
CA ARG A 87 9.85 -8.11 -12.40
C ARG A 87 9.76 -6.68 -11.85
N ILE A 88 8.54 -6.22 -11.60
CA ILE A 88 8.27 -4.91 -11.00
C ILE A 88 8.20 -5.03 -9.47
N GLY A 89 7.71 -6.14 -8.96
CA GLY A 89 7.66 -6.39 -7.52
C GLY A 89 7.00 -7.72 -7.16
N LEU A 90 6.50 -7.80 -5.93
CA LEU A 90 5.73 -8.93 -5.41
C LEU A 90 4.29 -8.50 -5.10
N THR A 91 3.35 -9.40 -5.25
CA THR A 91 1.93 -9.14 -5.00
C THR A 91 1.24 -10.33 -4.34
N ARG A 92 0.18 -10.04 -3.59
CA ARG A 92 -0.76 -10.99 -3.01
C ARG A 92 -2.15 -10.37 -3.10
N SER A 93 -3.12 -11.13 -3.60
CA SER A 93 -4.50 -10.65 -3.72
C SER A 93 -5.49 -11.75 -3.39
N ALA A 94 -6.50 -11.42 -2.60
CA ALA A 94 -7.66 -12.28 -2.36
C ALA A 94 -8.81 -11.44 -1.81
N MET A 95 -10.05 -11.81 -2.15
CA MET A 95 -11.26 -11.29 -1.49
C MET A 95 -11.34 -9.75 -1.43
N GLY A 96 -10.79 -9.05 -2.43
CA GLY A 96 -10.84 -7.58 -2.53
C GLY A 96 -9.67 -6.83 -1.87
N LEU A 97 -8.79 -7.52 -1.13
CA LEU A 97 -7.53 -6.96 -0.64
C LEU A 97 -6.38 -7.32 -1.57
N THR A 98 -5.61 -6.32 -1.99
CA THR A 98 -4.37 -6.48 -2.76
C THR A 98 -3.21 -5.82 -2.01
N PHE A 99 -2.14 -6.57 -1.79
CA PHE A 99 -0.85 -6.06 -1.32
C PHE A 99 0.16 -6.14 -2.47
N ALA A 100 0.90 -5.06 -2.73
CA ALA A 100 1.92 -5.02 -3.78
C ALA A 100 3.17 -4.25 -3.36
N THR A 101 4.35 -4.77 -3.71
CA THR A 101 5.61 -4.03 -3.58
C THR A 101 6.01 -3.42 -4.93
N ILE A 102 6.79 -2.33 -4.90
CA ILE A 102 7.46 -1.77 -6.07
C ILE A 102 8.97 -1.84 -5.83
N GLU A 103 9.66 -2.69 -6.58
CA GLU A 103 11.08 -2.97 -6.42
C GLU A 103 11.93 -1.76 -6.79
N GLY A 104 12.85 -1.40 -5.89
CA GLY A 104 13.74 -0.25 -6.04
C GLY A 104 13.08 1.12 -5.84
N ALA A 105 11.81 1.18 -5.43
CA ALA A 105 11.14 2.42 -5.04
C ALA A 105 11.29 2.69 -3.53
N GLY A 106 11.37 3.96 -3.13
CA GLY A 106 11.40 4.41 -1.74
C GLY A 106 10.01 4.78 -1.21
N HIS A 107 9.97 5.72 -0.25
CA HIS A 107 8.74 6.17 0.41
C HIS A 107 7.73 6.79 -0.58
N MET A 108 8.24 7.59 -1.52
CA MET A 108 7.45 8.22 -2.56
C MET A 108 7.50 7.36 -3.83
N ALA A 109 6.91 6.17 -3.80
CA ALA A 109 7.09 5.21 -4.89
C ALA A 109 6.76 5.73 -6.31
N PRO A 110 5.71 6.56 -6.51
CA PRO A 110 5.46 7.18 -7.82
C PRO A 110 6.50 8.21 -8.26
N TYR A 111 7.27 8.80 -7.32
CA TYR A 111 8.40 9.67 -7.64
C TYR A 111 9.60 8.85 -8.13
N ASP A 112 9.93 7.76 -7.43
CA ASP A 112 11.09 6.92 -7.74
C ASP A 112 10.86 6.02 -8.97
N LYS A 113 9.66 5.47 -9.09
CA LYS A 113 9.25 4.46 -10.09
C LYS A 113 7.89 4.83 -10.71
N PRO A 114 7.81 5.94 -11.48
CA PRO A 114 6.54 6.45 -12.00
C PRO A 114 5.85 5.51 -13.00
N LYS A 115 6.62 4.80 -13.84
CA LYS A 115 6.06 3.90 -14.86
C LYS A 115 5.43 2.67 -14.21
N GLU A 116 6.15 2.07 -13.27
CA GLU A 116 5.74 0.91 -12.50
C GLU A 116 4.55 1.23 -11.59
N SER A 117 4.56 2.40 -10.95
CA SER A 117 3.45 2.87 -10.12
C SER A 117 2.19 3.13 -10.94
N LEU A 118 2.33 3.74 -12.12
CA LEU A 118 1.20 3.94 -13.03
C LEU A 118 0.62 2.60 -13.50
N GLU A 119 1.48 1.64 -13.83
CA GLU A 119 1.06 0.30 -14.23
C GLU A 119 0.31 -0.42 -13.11
N LEU A 120 0.81 -0.35 -11.86
CA LEU A 120 0.12 -0.88 -10.68
C LEU A 120 -1.31 -0.33 -10.57
N VAL A 121 -1.44 1.00 -10.64
CA VAL A 121 -2.74 1.68 -10.48
C VAL A 121 -3.67 1.33 -11.63
N LYS A 122 -3.19 1.31 -12.88
CA LYS A 122 -4.00 0.93 -14.05
C LYS A 122 -4.56 -0.48 -13.93
N ARG A 123 -3.72 -1.45 -13.54
CA ARG A 123 -4.13 -2.85 -13.35
C ARG A 123 -5.16 -2.99 -12.24
N TRP A 124 -4.92 -2.31 -11.13
CA TRP A 124 -5.84 -2.36 -10.00
C TRP A 124 -7.19 -1.70 -10.32
N LEU A 125 -7.20 -0.57 -11.05
CA LEU A 125 -8.42 0.17 -11.42
C LEU A 125 -9.26 -0.48 -12.53
N GLY A 126 -8.64 -1.24 -13.43
CA GLY A 126 -9.36 -2.09 -14.38
C GLY A 126 -10.06 -3.24 -13.64
N ASP A 127 -9.75 -4.47 -13.98
CA ASP A 127 -10.38 -5.65 -13.36
C ASP A 127 -9.49 -6.39 -12.36
N GLY A 128 -8.37 -5.79 -11.93
CA GLY A 128 -7.60 -6.25 -10.77
C GLY A 128 -6.78 -7.53 -10.96
N PHE A 129 -6.49 -7.94 -12.20
CA PHE A 129 -5.63 -9.09 -12.44
C PHE A 129 -4.18 -8.83 -11.99
N PHE A 130 -3.82 -9.48 -10.89
CA PHE A 130 -2.47 -9.76 -10.41
C PHE A 130 -2.29 -11.28 -10.32
#